data_AF-A0A7V9SU20-F1
#
_entry.id   AF-A0A7V9SU20-F1
#
_cell.length_a   1.000
_cell.length_b   1.000
_cell.length_c   1.000
_cell.angle_alpha   90.00
_cell.angle_beta   90.00
_cell.angle_gamma   90.00
#
_symmetry.space_group_name_H-M   'P 1'
#
loop_
_entity.id
_entity.type
_entity.pdbx_description
1 polymer ?
#
loop_
_entity_poly.entity_id
_entity_poly.type
_entity_poly.pdbx_seq_one_letter_code
_entity_poly.pdbx_strand_id
1 'polypeptide(L)' 'MAEKKEHKRLTIAELRNCKGFENYSDEQAEATIKSLEKLSILFYGLYMKQKQQKLSLIKKENKKGGTDERETKSGKRDAA' A
#
# COMPACT_ATOMS: atom_id res chain seq x y z
N MET A 1 -6.14 23.92 -12.65
CA MET A 1 -7.21 23.04 -12.13
C MET A 1 -6.83 21.62 -12.53
N ALA A 2 -6.39 20.78 -11.59
CA ALA A 2 -6.06 19.39 -11.93
C ALA A 2 -7.36 18.68 -12.30
N GLU A 3 -7.48 18.25 -13.56
CA GLU A 3 -8.60 17.44 -14.03
C GLU A 3 -8.75 16.24 -13.11
N LYS A 4 -9.88 16.15 -12.39
CA LYS A 4 -10.22 14.95 -11.63
C LYS A 4 -10.34 13.83 -12.66
N LYS A 5 -9.31 12.99 -12.77
CA LYS A 5 -9.39 11.73 -13.53
C LYS A 5 -10.54 10.93 -12.92
N GLU A 6 -11.69 10.96 -13.58
CA GLU A 6 -12.83 10.17 -13.15
C GLU A 6 -12.41 8.71 -13.22
N HIS A 7 -12.46 8.03 -12.08
CA HIS A 7 -12.23 6.61 -12.03
C HIS A 7 -13.34 5.93 -12.83
N LYS A 8 -12.96 5.09 -13.81
CA LYS A 8 -13.93 4.37 -14.63
C LYS A 8 -14.80 3.51 -13.71
N ARG A 9 -16.08 3.83 -13.63
CA ARG A 9 -17.07 3.09 -12.87
C ARG A 9 -17.49 1.84 -13.62
N LEU A 10 -17.62 0.72 -12.92
CA LEU A 10 -18.17 -0.52 -13.49
C LEU A 10 -19.64 -0.32 -13.84
N THR A 11 -20.01 -0.61 -15.08
CA THR A 11 -21.42 -0.56 -15.53
C THR A 11 -22.15 -1.86 -15.21
N ILE A 12 -23.49 -1.82 -15.17
CA ILE A 12 -24.32 -3.01 -14.98
C ILE A 12 -24.06 -4.05 -16.08
N ALA A 13 -23.89 -3.61 -17.33
CA ALA A 13 -23.58 -4.50 -18.45
C ALA A 13 -22.23 -5.20 -18.29
N GLU A 14 -21.20 -4.45 -17.87
CA GLU A 14 -19.87 -5.02 -17.57
C GLU A 14 -19.95 -6.01 -16.38
N LEU A 15 -20.76 -5.71 -15.36
CA LEU A 15 -20.97 -6.64 -14.24
C LEU A 15 -21.65 -7.94 -14.71
N ARG A 16 -22.71 -7.85 -15.52
CA ARG A 16 -23.44 -9.04 -16.02
C ARG A 16 -22.60 -9.91 -16.96
N ASN A 17 -21.55 -9.37 -17.57
CA ASN A 17 -20.58 -10.17 -18.33
C ASN A 17 -19.63 -10.96 -17.43
N CYS A 18 -19.65 -10.76 -16.11
CA CYS A 18 -18.84 -11.51 -15.16
C CYS A 18 -19.59 -12.75 -14.68
N LYS A 19 -18.86 -13.87 -14.58
CA LYS A 19 -19.41 -15.15 -14.15
C LYS A 19 -20.06 -15.06 -12.77
N GLY A 20 -21.32 -15.47 -12.65
CA GLY A 20 -22.10 -15.44 -11.40
C GLY A 20 -22.97 -14.19 -11.21
N PHE A 21 -22.97 -13.26 -12.17
CA PHE A 21 -23.78 -12.04 -12.13
C PHE A 21 -24.71 -11.88 -13.34
N GLU A 22 -24.77 -12.88 -14.24
CA GLU A 22 -25.44 -12.81 -15.54
C GLU A 22 -26.94 -12.45 -15.40
N ASN A 23 -27.58 -13.00 -14.37
CA ASN A 23 -29.02 -12.88 -14.14
C ASN A 23 -29.40 -11.85 -13.06
N TYR A 24 -28.48 -10.98 -12.63
CA TYR A 24 -28.79 -9.97 -11.63
C TYR A 24 -29.79 -8.97 -12.19
N SER A 25 -30.79 -8.57 -11.40
CA SER A 25 -31.62 -7.40 -11.73
C SER A 25 -30.77 -6.13 -11.71
N ASP A 26 -31.28 -5.03 -12.29
CA ASP A 26 -30.56 -3.74 -12.28
C ASP A 26 -30.29 -3.27 -10.84
N GLU A 27 -31.24 -3.50 -9.92
CA GLU A 27 -31.11 -3.15 -8.51
C GLU A 27 -30.02 -3.98 -7.82
N GLN A 28 -30.00 -5.30 -8.07
CA GLN A 28 -28.97 -6.20 -7.51
C GLN A 28 -27.58 -5.85 -8.06
N ALA A 29 -27.49 -5.55 -9.35
CA ALA A 29 -26.24 -5.16 -9.99
C ALA A 29 -25.72 -3.83 -9.41
N GLU A 30 -26.59 -2.82 -9.28
CA GLU A 30 -26.23 -1.52 -8.72
C GLU A 30 -25.81 -1.62 -7.24
N ALA A 31 -26.51 -2.41 -6.43
CA ALA A 31 -26.13 -2.68 -5.04
C ALA A 31 -24.77 -3.39 -4.94
N THR A 32 -24.49 -4.29 -5.86
CA THR A 32 -23.23 -5.04 -5.92
C THR A 32 -22.08 -4.14 -6.34
N ILE A 33 -22.25 -3.31 -7.38
CA ILE A 33 -21.26 -2.33 -7.83
C ILE A 33 -20.88 -1.40 -6.67
N LYS A 34 -21.87 -0.84 -5.96
CA LYS A 34 -21.63 -0.01 -4.77
C LYS A 34 -20.85 -0.73 -3.68
N SER A 35 -21.10 -2.03 -3.49
CA SER A 35 -20.38 -2.82 -2.49
C SER A 35 -18.93 -3.06 -2.91
N LEU A 36 -18.69 -3.39 -4.19
CA LEU A 36 -17.36 -3.56 -4.76
C LEU A 36 -16.53 -2.27 -4.70
N GLU A 37 -17.14 -1.12 -4.97
CA GLU A 37 -16.49 0.19 -4.84
C GLU A 37 -15.97 0.41 -3.41
N LYS A 38 -16.82 0.18 -2.40
CA LYS A 38 -16.42 0.31 -0.99
C LYS A 38 -15.28 -0.64 -0.61
N LEU A 39 -15.37 -1.90 -1.07
CA LEU A 39 -14.32 -2.89 -0.83
C LEU A 39 -13.00 -2.50 -1.50
N SER A 40 -13.04 -1.95 -2.71
CA SER A 40 -11.84 -1.51 -3.44
C SER A 40 -11.06 -0.42 -2.68
N ILE A 41 -11.78 0.55 -2.09
CA ILE A 41 -11.19 1.61 -1.27
C ILE A 41 -10.55 1.02 -0.02
N LEU A 42 -11.27 0.12 0.66
CA LEU A 42 -10.77 -0.56 1.86
C LEU A 42 -9.49 -1.35 1.56
N PHE A 43 -9.49 -2.17 0.51
CA PHE A 43 -8.32 -2.96 0.11
C PHE A 43 -7.15 -2.09 -0.32
N TYR A 44 -7.39 -1.00 -1.04
CA TYR A 44 -6.33 -0.05 -1.38
C TYR A 44 -5.70 0.57 -0.12
N GLY A 45 -6.52 0.98 0.85
CA GLY A 45 -6.04 1.50 2.13
C GLY A 45 -5.20 0.50 2.91
N LEU A 46 -5.63 -0.77 2.95
CA LEU A 46 -4.87 -1.85 3.58
C LEU A 46 -3.53 -2.12 2.87
N TYR A 47 -3.56 -2.20 1.54
CA TYR A 47 -2.35 -2.38 0.73
C TYR A 47 -1.34 -1.26 0.96
N MET A 48 -1.78 0.00 0.97
CA MET A 48 -0.90 1.14 1.20
C MET A 48 -0.27 1.13 2.60
N LYS A 49 -1.05 0.78 3.64
CA LYS A 49 -0.52 0.60 5.01
C LYS A 49 0.54 -0.49 5.05
N GLN A 50 0.27 -1.65 4.45
CA GLN A 50 1.23 -2.76 4.41
C GLN A 50 2.51 -2.40 3.64
N LYS A 51 2.37 -1.69 2.50
CA LYS A 51 3.51 -1.21 1.71
C LYS A 51 4.37 -0.23 2.51
N GLN A 52 3.77 0.71 3.22
CA GLN A 52 4.50 1.67 4.08
C GLN A 52 5.24 0.96 5.22
N GLN A 53 4.62 -0.02 5.87
CA GLN A 53 5.27 -0.82 6.91
C GLN A 53 6.51 -1.54 6.38
N LYS A 54 6.39 -2.25 5.24
CA LYS A 54 7.53 -2.93 4.60
C LYS A 54 8.66 -1.97 4.26
N LEU A 55 8.36 -0.80 3.68
CA LEU A 55 9.37 0.22 3.37
C LEU A 55 10.05 0.77 4.64
N SER A 56 9.31 0.90 5.75
CA SER A 56 9.87 1.38 7.02
C SER A 56 10.82 0.37 7.68
N LEU A 57 10.59 -0.93 7.49
CA LEU A 57 11.46 -2.00 7.98
C LEU A 57 12.78 -2.03 7.20
N ILE A 58 12.70 -1.98 5.86
CA ILE A 58 13.89 -1.94 4.99
C ILE A 58 14.76 -0.71 5.31
N LYS A 59 14.16 0.45 5.57
CA LYS A 59 14.90 1.66 5.99
C LYS A 59 15.55 1.53 7.37
N LYS A 60 14.99 0.73 8.29
CA LYS A 60 15.57 0.46 9.62
C LYS A 60 16.72 -0.54 9.53
N GLU A 61 16.61 -1.56 8.67
CA GLU A 61 17.67 -2.54 8.43
C GLU A 61 18.89 -1.89 7.78
N ASN A 62 18.69 -1.03 6.76
CA ASN A 62 19.79 -0.27 6.15
C ASN A 62 20.47 0.74 7.09
N LYS A 63 19.83 1.12 8.20
CA LYS A 63 20.44 1.97 9.25
C LYS A 63 21.22 1.19 10.32
N LYS A 64 21.03 -0.13 10.41
CA LYS A 64 21.73 -0.98 11.40
C LYS A 64 22.99 -1.66 10.85
N GLY A 65 23.27 -1.55 9.55
CA GLY A 65 24.44 -2.15 8.89
C GLY A 65 25.66 -1.23 8.73
N GLY A 66 25.77 -0.16 9.52
CA GLY A 66 26.88 0.80 9.44
C GLY A 66 27.66 0.91 10.75
N THR A 67 28.82 0.26 10.78
CA THR A 67 29.98 0.46 11.68
C THR A 67 29.83 0.13 13.17
N ASP A 68 30.15 -1.13 13.49
CA ASP A 68 31.00 -1.45 14.66
C ASP A 68 32.33 -2.02 14.13
N GLU A 69 33.37 -1.89 14.96
CA GLU A 69 34.80 -2.13 14.77
C GLU A 69 35.62 -0.96 14.18
N ARG A 70 36.76 -0.55 14.74
CA ARG A 70 37.46 -0.78 16.02
C ARG A 70 38.70 0.10 15.87
N GLU A 71 38.98 1.03 16.79
CA GLU A 71 40.39 1.34 17.04
C GLU A 71 40.64 1.77 18.49
N THR A 72 41.66 1.12 19.01
CA THR A 72 42.00 0.87 20.41
C THR A 72 42.88 1.97 20.98
N LYS A 73 42.73 2.18 22.28
CA LYS A 73 43.63 2.94 23.16
C LYS A 73 45.12 2.76 22.82
N SER A 74 45.80 3.85 22.49
CA SER A 74 47.24 4.08 22.73
C SER A 74 47.45 5.60 22.64
N GLY A 75 48.21 6.32 23.46
CA GLY A 75 49.02 6.06 24.64
C GLY A 75 49.40 7.43 25.24
N LYS A 76 49.76 7.43 26.53
CA LYS A 76 50.29 8.56 27.32
C LYS A 76 51.24 9.48 26.55
N ARG A 77 51.14 10.79 26.82
CA ARG A 77 52.30 11.66 26.99
C ARG A 77 52.04 12.60 28.16
N ASP A 78 52.56 12.20 29.32
CA ASP A 78 52.89 13.10 30.43
C ASP A 78 54.31 13.66 30.23
N ALA A 79 54.54 14.83 30.84
CA ALA A 79 55.80 15.52 31.11
C ALA A 79 56.48 16.22 29.90
N ALA A 80 57.05 17.42 30.03
CA ALA A 80 57.55 18.14 31.21
C ALA A 80 57.37 19.66 31.06
#